data_AF-A0A830GU45-F1
#
_entry.id   AF-A0A830GU45-F1
#
_cell.length_a   1.000
_cell.length_b   1.000
_cell.length_c   1.000
_cell.angle_alpha   90.00
_cell.angle_beta   90.00
_cell.angle_gamma   90.00
#
_symmetry.space_group_name_H-M   'P 1'
#
loop_
_entity.id
_entity.type
_entity.pdbx_description
1 polymer ?
#
loop_
_entity_poly.entity_id
_entity_poly.type
_entity_poly.pdbx_seq_one_letter_code
_entity_poly.pdbx_strand_id
1 'polypeptide(L)'
;MGSNQCSGLSGMGNLMRRIIISWIPVIGAGILIYVIYEVLKVSVLNRYAQYEDVVRLTLTVAVGAAAFWQTGREVTRMVYACDPRKGPVIKFLLQLSIVSAVIIALAVEFAKVTPSAAAFGGTAVGLILGLAVQQSLSSIFAGVMIILSSPFKPGNRVTLVTWQYGVLRATYPHEGMPNGFTGTVVDMTLLYTTLIDDKGVTIRIPNSVLVQAMVINHDEAQFRMARTRLDVPASVPIAKFEEEIRRRLADVKQIKSIKVTAEETWQSTSIYQAAVEGVADPSMSEKDLRDALMRAALAARSALMDNPSPQR
;
A
#
# COMPACT_ATOMS: atom_id res chain seq x y z
N MET A 1 39.06 -4.94 -21.06
CA MET A 1 39.19 -5.21 -19.61
C MET A 1 38.09 -4.46 -18.87
N GLY A 2 36.97 -5.10 -18.52
CA GLY A 2 35.86 -4.36 -17.87
C GLY A 2 34.62 -5.16 -17.47
N SER A 3 34.59 -6.48 -17.63
CA SER A 3 33.36 -7.28 -17.46
C SER A 3 33.23 -7.99 -16.10
N ASN A 4 34.20 -7.87 -15.19
CA ASN A 4 34.23 -8.71 -13.98
C ASN A 4 33.86 -7.99 -12.67
N GLN A 5 33.38 -6.75 -12.69
CA GLN A 5 33.15 -6.00 -11.44
C GLN A 5 31.77 -6.17 -10.79
N CYS A 6 30.78 -6.75 -11.48
CA CYS A 6 29.41 -6.84 -10.95
C CYS A 6 28.78 -8.23 -11.11
N SER A 7 29.45 -9.26 -10.58
CA SER A 7 28.86 -10.57 -10.34
C SER A 7 28.46 -10.74 -8.88
N GLY A 8 27.15 -10.74 -8.60
CA GLY A 8 26.55 -11.21 -7.34
C GLY A 8 26.54 -10.21 -6.17
N LEU A 9 25.70 -10.48 -5.16
CA LEU A 9 25.56 -9.71 -3.91
C LEU A 9 26.89 -9.43 -3.18
N SER A 10 27.93 -10.23 -3.44
CA SER A 10 29.30 -9.99 -2.97
C SER A 10 29.95 -8.73 -3.60
N GLY A 11 29.54 -8.34 -4.80
CA GLY A 11 29.99 -7.13 -5.49
C GLY A 11 29.50 -5.83 -4.82
N MET A 12 28.25 -5.80 -4.35
CA MET A 12 27.68 -4.60 -3.71
C MET A 12 28.26 -4.39 -2.31
N GLY A 13 28.50 -5.46 -1.53
CA GLY A 13 29.22 -5.38 -0.26
C GLY A 13 30.68 -4.90 -0.44
N ASN A 14 31.36 -5.39 -1.47
CA ASN A 14 32.72 -4.93 -1.81
C ASN A 14 32.76 -3.48 -2.32
N LEU A 15 31.74 -3.04 -3.08
CA LEU A 15 31.55 -1.65 -3.50
C LEU A 15 31.34 -0.74 -2.29
N MET A 16 30.41 -1.10 -1.41
CA MET A 16 30.15 -0.35 -0.17
C MET A 16 31.40 -0.28 0.71
N ARG A 17 32.12 -1.40 0.87
CA ARG A 17 33.40 -1.44 1.59
C ARG A 17 34.44 -0.52 0.98
N ARG A 18 34.56 -0.46 -0.35
CA ARG A 18 35.49 0.46 -1.03
C ARG A 18 35.11 1.92 -0.85
N ILE A 19 33.82 2.24 -0.90
CA ILE A 19 33.33 3.60 -0.64
C ILE A 19 33.62 4.00 0.81
N ILE A 20 33.36 3.13 1.78
CA ILE A 20 33.68 3.38 3.20
C ILE A 20 35.20 3.53 3.42
N ILE A 21 36.01 2.67 2.80
CA ILE A 21 37.48 2.79 2.86
C ILE A 21 37.95 4.12 2.25
N SER A 22 37.26 4.65 1.25
CA SER A 22 37.59 5.95 0.67
C SER A 22 37.38 7.12 1.64
N TRP A 23 36.57 6.95 2.69
CA TRP A 23 36.38 7.97 3.73
C TRP A 23 37.55 8.02 4.73
N ILE A 24 38.30 6.93 4.90
CA ILE A 24 39.45 6.84 5.81
C ILE A 24 40.49 7.95 5.58
N PRO A 25 40.97 8.24 4.35
CA PRO A 25 41.92 9.31 4.13
C PRO A 25 41.34 10.71 4.41
N VAL A 26 40.05 10.94 4.19
CA VAL A 26 39.39 12.23 4.50
C VAL A 26 39.29 12.45 5.99
N ILE A 27 38.83 11.42 6.71
CA ILE A 27 38.73 11.44 8.17
C ILE A 27 40.13 11.56 8.78
N GLY A 28 41.09 10.80 8.26
CA GLY A 28 42.49 10.85 8.68
C GLY A 28 43.14 12.20 8.45
N ALA A 29 42.92 12.83 7.28
CA ALA A 29 43.38 14.20 7.01
C ALA A 29 42.72 15.22 7.94
N GLY A 30 41.42 15.09 8.21
CA GLY A 30 40.70 15.93 9.17
C GLY A 30 41.25 15.81 10.59
N ILE A 31 41.48 14.59 11.07
CA ILE A 31 42.10 14.34 12.39
C ILE A 31 43.54 14.88 12.41
N LEU A 32 44.31 14.69 11.35
CA LEU A 32 45.68 15.18 11.26
C LEU A 32 45.71 16.72 11.33
N ILE A 33 44.84 17.40 10.59
CA ILE A 33 44.70 18.87 10.64
C ILE A 33 44.30 19.33 12.04
N TYR A 34 43.39 18.60 12.71
CA TYR A 34 42.99 18.89 14.08
C TYR A 34 44.13 18.72 15.10
N VAL A 35 44.89 17.62 15.00
CA VAL A 35 46.04 17.35 15.87
C VAL A 35 47.13 18.39 15.66
N ILE A 36 47.42 18.74 14.40
CA ILE A 36 48.37 19.82 14.06
C ILE A 36 47.91 21.14 14.70
N TYR A 37 46.63 21.46 14.63
CA TYR A 37 46.06 22.64 15.26
C TYR A 37 46.27 22.65 16.79
N GLU A 38 45.97 21.54 17.48
CA GLU A 38 46.16 21.45 18.94
C GLU A 38 47.63 21.50 19.35
N VAL A 39 48.56 20.97 18.55
CA VAL A 39 50.01 21.07 18.82
C VAL A 39 50.51 22.51 18.60
N LEU A 40 50.08 23.17 17.52
CA LEU A 40 50.42 24.57 17.23
C LEU A 40 49.84 25.56 18.26
N LYS A 41 48.69 25.21 18.85
CA LYS A 41 48.06 25.93 19.98
C LYS A 41 49.00 26.01 21.18
N VAL A 42 49.62 24.89 21.55
CA VAL A 42 50.53 24.78 22.71
C VAL A 42 51.82 25.57 22.49
N SER A 43 52.31 25.70 21.25
CA SER A 43 53.62 26.29 20.95
C SER A 43 53.60 27.76 20.51
N VAL A 44 52.58 28.24 19.79
CA VAL A 44 52.63 29.58 19.12
C VAL A 44 51.32 30.38 19.24
N LEU A 45 50.16 29.73 19.31
CA LEU A 45 48.86 30.38 19.10
C LEU A 45 48.07 30.70 20.40
N ASN A 46 48.69 30.68 21.58
CA ASN A 46 48.01 30.91 22.87
C ASN A 46 47.29 32.28 22.95
N ARG A 47 47.64 33.25 22.08
CA ARG A 47 46.98 34.56 21.96
C ARG A 47 45.67 34.55 21.15
N TYR A 48 45.39 33.47 20.42
CA TYR A 48 44.24 33.32 19.53
C TYR A 48 43.17 32.34 20.05
N ALA A 49 43.20 32.01 21.36
CA ALA A 49 42.21 31.14 21.99
C ALA A 49 40.74 31.58 21.76
N GLN A 50 40.51 32.87 21.51
CA GLN A 50 39.18 33.43 21.20
C GLN A 50 38.60 32.96 19.85
N TYR A 51 39.41 32.40 18.94
CA TYR A 51 38.95 31.92 17.62
C TYR A 51 38.79 30.39 17.54
N GLU A 52 38.96 29.67 18.65
CA GLU A 52 38.95 28.19 18.67
C GLU A 52 37.65 27.58 18.09
N ASP A 53 36.51 28.18 18.42
CA ASP A 53 35.21 27.71 17.94
C ASP A 53 35.03 27.95 16.43
N VAL A 54 35.53 29.08 15.92
CA VAL A 54 35.46 29.43 14.50
C VAL A 54 36.33 28.49 13.67
N VAL A 55 37.53 28.14 14.17
CA VAL A 55 38.43 27.20 13.50
C VAL A 55 37.84 25.79 13.47
N ARG A 56 37.28 25.31 14.59
CA ARG A 56 36.62 23.99 14.65
C ARG A 56 35.42 23.91 13.70
N LEU A 57 34.56 24.92 13.71
CA LEU A 57 33.38 24.96 12.84
C LEU A 57 33.78 24.97 11.35
N THR A 58 34.77 25.78 10.99
CA THR A 58 35.29 25.84 9.62
C THR A 58 35.90 24.51 9.19
N LEU A 59 36.64 23.84 10.08
CA LEU A 59 37.23 22.53 9.83
C LEU A 59 36.15 21.47 9.64
N THR A 60 35.13 21.43 10.50
CA THR A 60 33.99 20.50 10.42
C THR A 60 33.24 20.66 9.09
N VAL A 61 32.96 21.90 8.67
CA VAL A 61 32.34 22.17 7.36
C VAL A 61 33.25 21.76 6.21
N ALA A 62 34.55 22.05 6.27
CA ALA A 62 35.50 21.71 5.22
C ALA A 62 35.67 20.20 5.04
N VAL A 63 35.80 19.44 6.14
CA VAL A 63 35.87 17.97 6.13
C VAL A 63 34.56 17.37 5.61
N GLY A 64 33.42 17.92 6.04
CA GLY A 64 32.10 17.51 5.56
C GLY A 64 31.91 17.72 4.06
N ALA A 65 32.28 18.91 3.56
CA ALA A 65 32.22 19.24 2.14
C ALA A 65 33.15 18.36 1.31
N ALA A 66 34.38 18.12 1.79
CA ALA A 66 35.33 17.22 1.14
C ALA A 66 34.79 15.78 1.06
N ALA A 67 34.22 15.26 2.15
CA ALA A 67 33.59 13.95 2.20
C ALA A 67 32.39 13.85 1.24
N PHE A 68 31.57 14.90 1.15
CA PHE A 68 30.43 14.97 0.23
C PHE A 68 30.86 14.96 -1.24
N TRP A 69 31.85 15.80 -1.60
CA TRP A 69 32.40 15.88 -2.95
C TRP A 69 33.05 14.56 -3.38
N GLN A 70 33.85 13.96 -2.48
CA GLN A 70 34.50 12.69 -2.75
C GLN A 70 33.48 11.56 -2.94
N THR A 71 32.49 11.46 -2.04
CA THR A 71 31.43 10.45 -2.14
C THR A 71 30.64 10.60 -3.43
N GLY A 72 30.30 11.84 -3.81
CA GLY A 72 29.63 12.12 -5.08
C GLY A 72 30.45 11.64 -6.28
N ARG A 73 31.77 11.86 -6.27
CA ARG A 73 32.69 11.48 -7.35
C ARG A 73 32.90 9.96 -7.43
N GLU A 74 33.06 9.28 -6.29
CA GLU A 74 33.28 7.83 -6.25
C GLU A 74 32.00 7.04 -6.58
N VAL A 75 30.85 7.44 -6.01
CA VAL A 75 29.57 6.78 -6.31
C VAL A 75 29.17 6.97 -7.77
N THR A 76 29.40 8.14 -8.35
CA THR A 76 29.09 8.39 -9.78
C THR A 76 29.97 7.54 -10.69
N ARG A 77 31.26 7.34 -10.34
CA ARG A 77 32.17 6.50 -11.13
C ARG A 77 31.88 4.99 -11.01
N MET A 78 31.42 4.54 -9.85
CA MET A 78 31.33 3.10 -9.56
C MET A 78 29.91 2.52 -9.66
N VAL A 79 28.88 3.26 -9.24
CA VAL A 79 27.52 2.70 -9.11
C VAL A 79 26.69 2.90 -10.37
N TYR A 80 26.89 4.01 -11.11
CA TYR A 80 26.26 4.18 -12.43
C TYR A 80 26.76 3.15 -13.46
N ALA A 81 27.94 2.55 -13.26
CA ALA A 81 28.50 1.53 -14.13
C ALA A 81 27.85 0.14 -13.96
N CYS A 82 27.12 -0.11 -12.85
CA CYS A 82 26.57 -1.43 -12.55
C CYS A 82 25.05 -1.52 -12.51
N ASP A 83 24.33 -0.49 -12.04
CA ASP A 83 22.85 -0.49 -12.05
C ASP A 83 22.29 0.95 -12.09
N PRO A 84 21.79 1.42 -13.25
CA PRO A 84 21.26 2.77 -13.41
C PRO A 84 20.06 3.09 -12.51
N ARG A 85 19.31 2.08 -12.05
CA ARG A 85 18.09 2.29 -11.25
C ARG A 85 18.40 2.47 -9.77
N LYS A 86 19.43 1.80 -9.25
CA LYS A 86 19.80 1.84 -7.82
C LYS A 86 20.89 2.86 -7.52
N GLY A 87 21.69 3.24 -8.52
CA GLY A 87 22.79 4.19 -8.35
C GLY A 87 22.40 5.54 -7.76
N PRO A 88 21.34 6.20 -8.27
CA PRO A 88 20.88 7.46 -7.69
C PRO A 88 20.42 7.32 -6.24
N VAL A 89 19.75 6.23 -5.88
CA VAL A 89 19.25 5.98 -4.51
C VAL A 89 20.40 5.78 -3.54
N ILE A 90 21.40 4.96 -3.91
CA ILE A 90 22.58 4.70 -3.07
C ILE A 90 23.38 6.00 -2.89
N LYS A 91 23.57 6.78 -3.96
CA LYS A 91 24.22 8.09 -3.89
C LYS A 91 23.49 9.02 -2.92
N PHE A 92 22.18 9.11 -3.06
CA PHE A 92 21.35 9.95 -2.20
C PHE A 92 21.45 9.54 -0.73
N LEU A 93 21.33 8.24 -0.41
CA LEU A 93 21.42 7.76 0.98
C LEU A 93 22.78 8.03 1.61
N LEU A 94 23.88 7.79 0.87
CA LEU A 94 25.22 8.08 1.37
C LEU A 94 25.44 9.57 1.58
N GLN A 95 25.06 10.40 0.61
CA GLN A 95 25.17 11.86 0.73
C GLN A 95 24.30 12.41 1.87
N LEU A 96 23.08 11.87 2.04
CA LEU A 96 22.21 12.21 3.15
C LEU A 96 22.88 11.88 4.49
N SER A 97 23.48 10.68 4.62
CA SER A 97 24.17 10.28 5.86
C SER A 97 25.33 11.22 6.23
N ILE A 98 26.12 11.66 5.24
CA ILE A 98 27.22 12.62 5.45
C ILE A 98 26.67 13.97 5.89
N VAL A 99 25.67 14.51 5.18
CA VAL A 99 25.05 15.80 5.51
C VAL A 99 24.44 15.75 6.91
N SER A 100 23.73 14.69 7.26
CA SER A 100 23.18 14.48 8.60
C SER A 100 24.27 14.45 9.67
N ALA A 101 25.38 13.74 9.44
CA ALA A 101 26.50 13.70 10.39
C ALA A 101 27.14 15.08 10.59
N VAL A 102 27.32 15.85 9.51
CA VAL A 102 27.84 17.23 9.59
C VAL A 102 26.89 18.14 10.34
N ILE A 103 25.58 18.07 10.08
CA ILE A 103 24.57 18.86 10.80
C ILE A 103 24.59 18.53 12.30
N ILE A 104 24.70 17.25 12.67
CA ILE A 104 24.79 16.82 14.07
C ILE A 104 26.07 17.35 14.71
N ALA A 105 27.22 17.24 14.04
CA ALA A 105 28.49 17.76 14.55
C ALA A 105 28.43 19.27 14.80
N LEU A 106 27.87 20.03 13.85
CA LEU A 106 27.64 21.46 14.00
C LEU A 106 26.69 21.77 15.17
N ALA A 107 25.60 21.01 15.30
CA ALA A 107 24.66 21.20 16.40
C ALA A 107 25.32 21.01 17.78
N VAL A 108 26.22 20.03 17.91
CA VAL A 108 27.00 19.78 19.15
C VAL A 108 27.96 20.92 19.43
N GLU A 109 28.59 21.50 18.42
CA GLU A 109 29.48 22.66 18.57
C GLU A 109 28.70 23.92 18.99
N PHE A 110 27.60 24.24 18.31
CA PHE A 110 26.75 25.38 18.66
C PHE A 110 26.13 25.26 20.04
N ALA A 111 25.80 24.05 20.49
CA ALA A 111 25.26 23.81 21.83
C ALA A 111 26.25 24.19 22.95
N LYS A 112 27.56 24.16 22.70
CA LYS A 112 28.59 24.56 23.68
C LYS A 112 28.70 26.09 23.81
N VAL A 113 28.46 26.82 22.72
CA VAL A 113 28.64 28.27 22.65
C VAL A 113 27.35 29.01 23.00
N THR A 114 26.20 28.57 22.47
CA THR A 114 24.91 29.21 22.71
C THR A 114 23.79 28.16 22.72
N PRO A 115 23.52 27.54 23.89
CA PRO A 115 22.52 26.48 24.01
C PRO A 115 21.12 26.88 23.52
N SER A 116 20.72 28.14 23.72
CA SER A 116 19.41 28.66 23.28
C SER A 116 19.28 28.74 21.75
N ALA A 117 20.32 29.24 21.07
CA ALA A 117 20.35 29.32 19.61
C ALA A 117 20.42 27.92 18.98
N ALA A 118 21.21 27.02 19.57
CA ALA A 118 21.28 25.62 19.15
C ALA A 118 19.93 24.90 19.34
N ALA A 119 19.23 25.13 20.46
CA ALA A 119 17.91 24.57 20.71
C ALA A 119 16.88 25.08 19.70
N PHE A 120 16.86 26.38 19.41
CA PHE A 120 15.96 26.97 18.42
C PHE A 120 16.23 26.46 16.99
N GLY A 121 17.49 26.51 16.55
CA GLY A 121 17.91 26.02 15.23
C GLY A 121 17.66 24.52 15.08
N GLY A 122 17.98 23.73 16.10
CA GLY A 122 17.72 22.29 16.14
C GLY A 122 16.23 21.98 16.07
N THR A 123 15.38 22.75 16.76
CA THR A 123 13.92 22.59 16.69
C THR A 123 13.39 22.89 15.28
N ALA A 124 13.84 23.99 14.67
CA ALA A 124 13.41 24.36 13.32
C ALA A 124 13.81 23.29 12.28
N VAL A 125 15.07 22.85 12.31
CA VAL A 125 15.57 21.79 11.41
C VAL A 125 14.86 20.47 11.68
N GLY A 126 14.67 20.10 12.95
CA GLY A 126 13.97 18.88 13.35
C GLY A 126 12.52 18.87 12.87
N LEU A 127 11.81 19.99 12.98
CA LEU A 127 10.44 20.12 12.48
C LEU A 127 10.37 19.97 10.96
N ILE A 128 11.23 20.68 10.21
CA ILE A 128 11.26 20.60 8.74
C ILE A 128 11.56 19.18 8.27
N LEU A 129 12.58 18.53 8.86
CA LEU A 129 12.93 17.15 8.54
C LEU A 129 11.81 16.17 8.92
N GLY A 130 11.19 16.37 10.09
CA GLY A 130 10.07 15.56 10.55
C GLY A 130 8.89 15.62 9.58
N LEU A 131 8.49 16.84 9.17
CA LEU A 131 7.41 17.05 8.20
C LEU A 131 7.76 16.47 6.81
N ALA A 132 9.02 16.60 6.38
CA ALA A 132 9.46 16.05 5.09
C ALA A 132 9.40 14.51 5.05
N VAL A 133 9.80 13.85 6.13
CA VAL A 133 9.86 12.38 6.22
C VAL A 133 8.53 11.76 6.64
N GLN A 134 7.60 12.57 7.19
CA GLN A 134 6.31 12.14 7.72
C GLN A 134 5.56 11.19 6.77
N GLN A 135 5.44 11.54 5.49
CA GLN A 135 4.70 10.74 4.52
C GLN A 135 5.36 9.39 4.22
N SER A 136 6.70 9.36 4.14
CA SER A 136 7.46 8.13 3.90
C SER A 136 7.34 7.16 5.07
N LEU A 137 7.47 7.66 6.31
CA LEU A 137 7.27 6.85 7.51
C LEU A 137 5.82 6.37 7.63
N SER A 138 4.84 7.24 7.38
CA SER A 138 3.43 6.87 7.39
C SER A 138 3.13 5.69 6.46
N SER A 139 3.74 5.67 5.26
CA SER A 139 3.56 4.57 4.30
C SER A 139 4.16 3.24 4.79
N ILE A 140 5.31 3.30 5.46
CA ILE A 140 5.94 2.12 6.07
C ILE A 140 5.08 1.60 7.23
N PHE A 141 4.65 2.49 8.15
CA PHE A 141 3.82 2.12 9.28
C PHE A 141 2.46 1.57 8.85
N ALA A 142 1.88 2.07 7.76
CA ALA A 142 0.66 1.51 7.19
C ALA A 142 0.85 0.05 6.77
N GLY A 143 1.98 -0.29 6.13
CA GLY A 143 2.30 -1.68 5.81
C GLY A 143 2.48 -2.56 7.03
N VAL A 144 3.23 -2.07 8.04
CA VAL A 144 3.40 -2.79 9.32
C VAL A 144 2.05 -3.03 9.98
N MET A 145 1.20 -2.00 10.06
CA MET A 145 -0.13 -2.13 10.68
C MET A 145 -0.98 -3.15 9.96
N ILE A 146 -1.06 -3.14 8.63
CA ILE A 146 -1.85 -4.11 7.88
C ILE A 146 -1.35 -5.55 8.12
N ILE A 147 -0.03 -5.76 8.16
CA ILE A 147 0.53 -7.08 8.45
C ILE A 147 0.18 -7.51 9.88
N LEU A 148 0.29 -6.62 10.87
CA LEU A 148 0.02 -6.93 12.28
C LEU A 148 -1.47 -7.13 12.58
N SER A 149 -2.34 -6.27 12.05
CA SER A 149 -3.79 -6.38 12.27
C SER A 149 -4.43 -7.43 11.36
N SER A 150 -3.78 -7.77 10.24
CA SER A 150 -4.21 -8.82 9.30
C SER A 150 -5.71 -8.77 8.97
N PRO A 151 -6.28 -7.63 8.50
CA PRO A 151 -7.69 -7.53 8.13
C PRO A 151 -8.05 -8.44 6.95
N PHE A 152 -7.04 -8.92 6.22
CA PHE A 152 -7.11 -9.94 5.19
C PHE A 152 -5.73 -10.61 5.08
N LYS A 153 -5.68 -11.78 4.45
CA LYS A 153 -4.45 -12.56 4.23
C LYS A 153 -4.25 -12.89 2.76
N PRO A 154 -3.01 -13.21 2.33
CA PRO A 154 -2.79 -13.79 1.02
C PRO A 154 -3.69 -15.01 0.79
N GLY A 155 -4.32 -15.09 -0.38
CA GLY A 155 -5.36 -16.04 -0.71
C GLY A 155 -6.78 -15.50 -0.56
N ASN A 156 -6.99 -14.43 0.23
CA ASN A 156 -8.35 -13.90 0.41
C ASN A 156 -8.86 -13.10 -0.79
N ARG A 157 -10.13 -13.29 -1.14
CA ARG A 157 -10.85 -12.40 -2.06
C ARG A 157 -11.43 -11.21 -1.29
N VAL A 158 -10.95 -10.02 -1.62
CA VAL A 158 -11.35 -8.78 -0.94
C VAL A 158 -11.87 -7.75 -1.94
N THR A 159 -12.83 -6.93 -1.51
CA THR A 159 -13.19 -5.69 -2.18
C THR A 159 -12.68 -4.51 -1.36
N LEU A 160 -11.89 -3.66 -1.99
CA LEU A 160 -11.26 -2.51 -1.37
C LEU A 160 -11.92 -1.24 -1.86
N VAL A 161 -12.54 -0.52 -0.94
CA VAL A 161 -13.25 0.74 -1.21
C VAL A 161 -12.42 1.87 -0.64
N THR A 162 -11.91 2.72 -1.53
CA THR A 162 -11.06 3.85 -1.19
C THR A 162 -11.49 5.09 -1.97
N TRP A 163 -11.44 6.24 -1.31
CA TRP A 163 -11.75 7.54 -1.90
C TRP A 163 -10.75 7.93 -2.99
N GLN A 164 -9.51 7.43 -2.95
CA GLN A 164 -8.44 7.84 -3.87
C GLN A 164 -8.56 7.22 -5.26
N TYR A 165 -9.24 6.08 -5.37
CA TYR A 165 -9.27 5.29 -6.61
C TYR A 165 -10.70 4.88 -7.01
N GLY A 166 -11.72 5.62 -6.59
CA GLY A 166 -13.13 5.28 -6.83
C GLY A 166 -13.44 5.05 -8.32
N VAL A 167 -13.81 3.81 -8.66
CA VAL A 167 -14.32 3.47 -10.00
C VAL A 167 -15.84 3.56 -9.96
N LEU A 168 -16.42 4.55 -10.63
CA LEU A 168 -17.86 4.66 -10.82
C LEU A 168 -18.31 3.66 -11.89
N ARG A 169 -18.82 2.50 -11.50
CA ARG A 169 -19.54 1.60 -12.43
C ARG A 169 -20.78 1.00 -11.78
N ALA A 170 -21.92 1.62 -12.07
CA ALA A 170 -23.03 0.99 -12.77
C ALA A 170 -24.05 2.06 -13.21
N THR A 171 -24.35 2.12 -14.52
CA THR A 171 -25.46 2.92 -15.09
C THR A 171 -26.80 2.17 -14.96
N TYR A 172 -26.79 0.96 -14.39
CA TYR A 172 -27.96 0.12 -14.16
C TYR A 172 -28.03 -0.31 -12.69
N PRO A 173 -29.23 -0.46 -12.10
CA PRO A 173 -29.40 -0.79 -10.69
C PRO A 173 -29.06 -2.26 -10.47
N HIS A 174 -27.78 -2.55 -10.26
CA HIS A 174 -27.35 -3.71 -9.49
C HIS A 174 -27.23 -3.21 -8.06
N GLU A 175 -27.76 -3.96 -7.11
CA GLU A 175 -27.84 -3.58 -5.70
C GLU A 175 -26.50 -3.07 -5.17
N GLY A 176 -26.48 -1.78 -4.80
CA GLY A 176 -25.52 -1.08 -3.94
C GLY A 176 -24.09 -1.60 -3.82
N MET A 177 -23.47 -2.13 -4.87
CA MET A 177 -22.09 -2.62 -4.78
C MET A 177 -21.19 -1.42 -4.49
N PRO A 178 -20.44 -1.45 -3.37
CA PRO A 178 -19.51 -0.38 -3.06
C PRO A 178 -18.49 -0.25 -4.20
N ASN A 179 -18.27 0.97 -4.68
CA ASN A 179 -17.31 1.26 -5.73
C ASN A 179 -15.89 0.93 -5.24
N GLY A 180 -15.39 -0.27 -5.58
CA GLY A 180 -14.12 -0.76 -5.06
C GLY A 180 -13.41 -1.73 -6.01
N PHE A 181 -12.12 -1.92 -5.76
CA PHE A 181 -11.32 -2.91 -6.48
C PHE A 181 -11.52 -4.27 -5.83
N THR A 182 -11.99 -5.22 -6.62
CA THR A 182 -12.18 -6.60 -6.15
C THR A 182 -11.11 -7.49 -6.76
N GLY A 183 -10.49 -8.32 -5.93
CA GLY A 183 -9.50 -9.30 -6.37
C GLY A 183 -9.02 -10.19 -5.24
N THR A 184 -8.22 -11.19 -5.59
CA THR A 184 -7.56 -12.08 -4.64
C THR A 184 -6.21 -11.52 -4.25
N VAL A 185 -5.95 -11.40 -2.94
CA VAL A 185 -4.66 -10.96 -2.40
C VAL A 185 -3.61 -12.02 -2.69
N VAL A 186 -2.53 -11.64 -3.35
CA VAL A 186 -1.44 -12.57 -3.69
C VAL A 186 -0.22 -12.34 -2.82
N ASP A 187 0.09 -11.09 -2.54
CA ASP A 187 1.29 -10.72 -1.80
C ASP A 187 1.08 -9.42 -1.02
N MET A 188 1.77 -9.31 0.11
CA MET A 188 1.74 -8.17 1.02
C MET A 188 3.16 -7.79 1.40
N THR A 189 3.65 -6.71 0.77
CA THR A 189 4.95 -6.13 1.10
C THR A 189 4.77 -4.95 2.06
N LEU A 190 5.88 -4.38 2.53
CA LEU A 190 5.85 -3.21 3.41
C LEU A 190 5.22 -1.97 2.75
N LEU A 191 5.38 -1.79 1.44
CA LEU A 191 4.91 -0.59 0.73
C LEU A 191 3.63 -0.81 -0.06
N TYR A 192 3.44 -2.02 -0.59
CA TYR A 192 2.33 -2.34 -1.48
C TYR A 192 1.70 -3.68 -1.14
N THR A 193 0.39 -3.76 -1.34
CA THR A 193 -0.35 -5.02 -1.42
C THR A 193 -0.69 -5.29 -2.88
N THR A 194 -0.53 -6.55 -3.29
CA THR A 194 -0.78 -7.00 -4.66
C THR A 194 -2.03 -7.86 -4.70
N LEU A 195 -2.95 -7.51 -5.60
CA LEU A 195 -4.17 -8.24 -5.88
C LEU A 195 -4.16 -8.72 -7.32
N ILE A 196 -4.83 -9.82 -7.60
CA ILE A 196 -5.19 -10.24 -8.95
C ILE A 196 -6.71 -10.13 -9.09
N ASP A 197 -7.18 -9.35 -10.08
CA ASP A 197 -8.61 -9.22 -10.35
C ASP A 197 -9.19 -10.48 -11.03
N ASP A 198 -10.51 -10.53 -11.20
CA ASP A 198 -11.19 -11.66 -11.85
C ASP A 198 -10.80 -11.82 -13.35
N LYS A 199 -10.08 -10.86 -13.94
CA LYS A 199 -9.56 -10.90 -15.31
C LYS A 199 -8.08 -11.32 -15.37
N GLY A 200 -7.46 -11.62 -14.24
CA GLY A 200 -6.04 -11.97 -14.14
C GLY A 200 -5.09 -10.77 -14.17
N VAL A 201 -5.59 -9.53 -14.05
CA VAL A 201 -4.79 -8.31 -14.03
C VAL A 201 -4.23 -8.08 -12.63
N THR A 202 -2.93 -7.82 -12.56
CA THR A 202 -2.24 -7.48 -11.31
C THR A 202 -2.48 -6.02 -10.92
N ILE A 203 -3.06 -5.80 -9.75
CA ILE A 203 -3.31 -4.49 -9.16
C ILE A 203 -2.40 -4.33 -7.95
N ARG A 204 -1.60 -3.26 -7.91
CA ARG A 204 -0.72 -2.94 -6.77
C ARG A 204 -1.20 -1.66 -6.11
N ILE A 205 -1.56 -1.76 -4.84
CA ILE A 205 -2.12 -0.63 -4.08
C ILE A 205 -1.16 -0.25 -2.96
N PRO A 206 -0.82 1.04 -2.79
CA PRO A 206 0.04 1.47 -1.70
C PRO A 206 -0.64 1.24 -0.35
N ASN A 207 0.12 0.74 0.63
CA ASN A 207 -0.41 0.42 1.95
C ASN A 207 -0.91 1.66 2.72
N SER A 208 -0.31 2.84 2.47
CA SER A 208 -0.78 4.13 3.02
C SER A 208 -2.21 4.48 2.64
N VAL A 209 -2.70 3.95 1.51
CA VAL A 209 -4.09 4.10 1.07
C VAL A 209 -4.96 3.02 1.70
N LEU A 210 -4.46 1.78 1.69
CA LEU A 210 -5.20 0.61 2.18
C LEU A 210 -5.55 0.69 3.66
N VAL A 211 -4.66 1.25 4.48
CA VAL A 211 -4.90 1.36 5.93
C VAL A 211 -6.12 2.23 6.26
N GLN A 212 -6.54 3.10 5.34
CA GLN A 212 -7.72 3.96 5.46
C GLN A 212 -8.92 3.44 4.66
N ALA A 213 -8.76 2.35 3.91
CA ALA A 213 -9.78 1.81 3.04
C ALA A 213 -10.80 0.98 3.82
N MET A 214 -12.04 0.96 3.36
CA MET A 214 -12.99 -0.05 3.81
C MET A 214 -12.65 -1.36 3.09
N VAL A 215 -12.34 -2.39 3.87
CA VAL A 215 -12.04 -3.74 3.40
C VAL A 215 -13.29 -4.60 3.58
N ILE A 216 -13.77 -5.18 2.48
CA ILE A 216 -14.82 -6.19 2.49
C ILE A 216 -14.14 -7.53 2.21
N ASN A 217 -13.99 -8.36 3.24
CA ASN A 217 -13.43 -9.70 3.10
C ASN A 217 -14.55 -10.68 2.74
N HIS A 218 -14.51 -11.20 1.52
CA HIS A 218 -15.54 -12.13 1.08
C HIS A 218 -15.39 -13.48 1.74
N ASP A 219 -14.18 -13.97 2.00
CA ASP A 219 -13.97 -15.34 2.51
C ASP A 219 -14.36 -15.51 3.99
N GLU A 220 -14.45 -14.42 4.73
CA GLU A 220 -14.90 -14.43 6.14
C GLU A 220 -16.42 -14.27 6.31
N ALA A 221 -17.19 -14.24 5.22
CA ALA A 221 -18.64 -14.10 5.31
C ALA A 221 -19.30 -15.32 5.98
N GLN A 222 -20.22 -15.07 6.91
CA GLN A 222 -20.95 -16.13 7.62
C GLN A 222 -22.02 -16.81 6.75
N PHE A 223 -22.54 -16.11 5.75
CA PHE A 223 -23.51 -16.60 4.79
C PHE A 223 -23.40 -15.80 3.49
N ARG A 224 -23.91 -16.37 2.41
CA ARG A 224 -23.99 -15.72 1.11
C ARG A 224 -25.43 -15.41 0.82
N MET A 225 -25.71 -14.19 0.39
CA MET A 225 -27.04 -13.79 -0.04
C MET A 225 -26.96 -13.26 -1.45
N ALA A 226 -27.85 -13.72 -2.31
CA ALA A 226 -28.02 -13.15 -3.64
C ALA A 226 -29.50 -12.88 -3.89
N ARG A 227 -29.76 -11.79 -4.60
CA ARG A 227 -31.10 -11.38 -5.01
C ARG A 227 -31.15 -11.27 -6.52
N THR A 228 -32.16 -11.87 -7.12
CA THR A 228 -32.44 -11.76 -8.56
C THR A 228 -33.86 -11.26 -8.77
N ARG A 229 -34.05 -10.45 -9.82
CA ARG A 229 -35.36 -9.91 -10.19
C ARG A 229 -35.75 -10.41 -11.56
N LEU A 230 -37.00 -10.78 -11.71
CA LEU A 230 -37.59 -11.13 -12.99
C LEU A 230 -39.03 -10.67 -13.09
N ASP A 231 -39.47 -10.33 -14.29
CA ASP A 231 -40.86 -10.00 -14.54
C ASP A 231 -41.68 -11.28 -14.72
N VAL A 232 -42.78 -11.35 -13.98
CA VAL A 232 -43.70 -12.49 -13.93
C VAL A 232 -45.12 -11.99 -14.24
N PRO A 233 -45.89 -12.68 -15.10
CA PRO A 233 -47.28 -12.33 -15.35
C PRO A 233 -48.13 -12.34 -14.07
N ALA A 234 -49.04 -11.37 -13.94
CA ALA A 234 -49.98 -11.30 -12.81
C ALA A 234 -50.89 -12.53 -12.69
N SER A 235 -51.03 -13.31 -13.76
CA SER A 235 -51.76 -14.58 -13.76
C SER A 235 -51.07 -15.70 -12.95
N VAL A 236 -49.79 -15.56 -12.62
CA VAL A 236 -49.02 -16.55 -11.87
C VAL A 236 -49.00 -16.18 -10.38
N PRO A 237 -49.63 -16.98 -9.49
CA PRO A 237 -49.61 -16.70 -8.05
C PRO A 237 -48.19 -16.80 -7.48
N ILE A 238 -47.77 -15.79 -6.73
CA ILE A 238 -46.42 -15.73 -6.14
C ILE A 238 -46.10 -16.93 -5.24
N ALA A 239 -47.08 -17.42 -4.47
CA ALA A 239 -46.91 -18.58 -3.60
C ALA A 239 -46.55 -19.84 -4.40
N LYS A 240 -47.25 -20.09 -5.53
CA LYS A 240 -46.94 -21.22 -6.42
C LYS A 240 -45.58 -21.06 -7.10
N PHE A 241 -45.22 -19.82 -7.44
CA PHE A 241 -43.92 -19.51 -8.03
C PHE A 241 -42.77 -19.75 -7.04
N GLU A 242 -42.92 -19.34 -5.77
CA GLU A 242 -41.97 -19.63 -4.70
C GLU A 242 -41.82 -21.14 -4.44
N GLU A 243 -42.93 -21.87 -4.37
CA GLU A 243 -42.91 -23.33 -4.19
C GLU A 243 -42.18 -24.04 -5.32
N GLU A 244 -42.41 -23.62 -6.57
CA GLU A 244 -41.76 -24.21 -7.74
C GLU A 244 -40.25 -23.94 -7.74
N ILE A 245 -39.80 -22.74 -7.35
CA ILE A 245 -38.38 -22.44 -7.17
C ILE A 245 -37.77 -23.29 -6.05
N ARG A 246 -38.45 -23.37 -4.89
CA ARG A 246 -37.99 -24.16 -3.75
C ARG A 246 -37.87 -25.64 -4.12
N ARG A 247 -38.82 -26.17 -4.88
CA ARG A 247 -38.78 -27.56 -5.39
C ARG A 247 -37.57 -27.81 -6.28
N ARG A 248 -37.28 -26.88 -7.20
CA ARG A 248 -36.15 -27.02 -8.15
C ARG A 248 -34.78 -26.89 -7.50
N LEU A 249 -34.69 -26.15 -6.40
CA LEU A 249 -33.44 -25.93 -5.67
C LEU A 249 -33.31 -26.82 -4.42
N ALA A 250 -34.27 -27.71 -4.16
CA ALA A 250 -34.26 -28.61 -3.00
C ALA A 250 -33.03 -29.54 -2.99
N ASP A 251 -32.54 -29.93 -4.17
CA ASP A 251 -31.37 -30.80 -4.30
C ASP A 251 -30.05 -30.07 -4.03
N VAL A 252 -30.05 -28.72 -4.03
CA VAL A 252 -28.87 -27.90 -3.79
C VAL A 252 -28.70 -27.70 -2.29
N LYS A 253 -28.03 -28.65 -1.64
CA LYS A 253 -27.79 -28.66 -0.17
C LYS A 253 -27.14 -27.40 0.39
N GLN A 254 -26.44 -26.62 -0.45
CA GLN A 254 -25.76 -25.39 -0.06
C GLN A 254 -26.74 -24.23 0.16
N ILE A 255 -27.96 -24.28 -0.37
CA ILE A 255 -28.97 -23.22 -0.24
C ILE A 255 -29.83 -23.51 1.00
N LYS A 256 -29.83 -22.59 1.96
CA LYS A 256 -30.53 -22.72 3.25
C LYS A 256 -31.95 -22.20 3.21
N SER A 257 -32.18 -21.06 2.55
CA SER A 257 -33.49 -20.45 2.46
C SER A 257 -33.68 -19.73 1.14
N ILE A 258 -34.93 -19.71 0.70
CA ILE A 258 -35.40 -19.00 -0.48
C ILE A 258 -36.66 -18.26 -0.08
N LYS A 259 -36.71 -16.97 -0.39
CA LYS A 259 -37.86 -16.09 -0.18
C LYS A 259 -38.16 -15.36 -1.48
N VAL A 260 -39.44 -15.28 -1.84
CA VAL A 260 -39.87 -14.50 -3.01
C VAL A 260 -40.78 -13.36 -2.57
N THR A 261 -40.49 -12.16 -3.03
CA THR A 261 -41.30 -10.96 -2.80
C THR A 261 -41.82 -10.40 -4.11
N ALA A 262 -43.09 -10.00 -4.14
CA ALA A 262 -43.66 -9.28 -5.27
C ALA A 262 -43.37 -7.79 -5.09
N GLU A 263 -42.77 -7.18 -6.11
CA GLU A 263 -42.56 -5.74 -6.23
C GLU A 263 -43.46 -5.22 -7.36
N GLU A 264 -44.13 -4.09 -7.15
CA GLU A 264 -44.93 -3.47 -8.20
C GLU A 264 -44.04 -2.85 -9.27
N THR A 265 -44.42 -3.02 -10.54
CA THR A 265 -43.79 -2.33 -11.66
C THR A 265 -44.67 -1.15 -12.07
N TRP A 266 -44.09 0.04 -12.18
CA TRP A 266 -44.81 1.24 -12.61
C TRP A 266 -45.28 1.20 -14.08
N GLN A 267 -44.88 0.18 -14.84
CA GLN A 267 -45.02 0.15 -16.30
C GLN A 267 -46.20 -0.68 -16.79
N SER A 268 -46.75 -1.60 -16.00
CA SER A 268 -47.89 -2.43 -16.42
C SER A 268 -48.57 -3.14 -15.24
N THR A 269 -49.90 -3.23 -15.27
CA THR A 269 -50.70 -4.01 -14.32
C THR A 269 -50.76 -5.49 -14.66
N SER A 270 -50.29 -5.90 -15.85
CA SER A 270 -50.28 -7.30 -16.29
C SER A 270 -49.06 -8.11 -15.84
N ILE A 271 -48.05 -7.43 -15.27
CA ILE A 271 -46.81 -8.04 -14.78
C ILE A 271 -46.44 -7.46 -13.41
N TYR A 272 -45.90 -8.30 -12.55
CA TYR A 272 -45.20 -7.87 -11.33
C TYR A 272 -43.75 -8.31 -11.40
N GLN A 273 -42.88 -7.62 -10.65
CA GLN A 273 -41.48 -7.99 -10.55
C GLN A 273 -41.32 -8.92 -9.35
N ALA A 274 -40.96 -10.18 -9.61
CA ALA A 274 -40.65 -11.14 -8.56
C ALA A 274 -39.17 -10.97 -8.17
N ALA A 275 -38.93 -10.61 -6.91
CA ALA A 275 -37.62 -10.58 -6.32
C ALA A 275 -37.38 -11.90 -5.56
N VAL A 276 -36.45 -12.71 -6.08
CA VAL A 276 -36.06 -13.99 -5.50
C VAL A 276 -34.77 -13.80 -4.71
N GLU A 277 -34.86 -13.97 -3.39
CA GLU A 277 -33.75 -13.91 -2.45
C GLU A 277 -33.37 -15.31 -2.00
N GLY A 278 -32.10 -15.66 -2.13
CA GLY A 278 -31.55 -16.93 -1.65
C GLY A 278 -30.42 -16.70 -0.67
N VAL A 279 -30.38 -17.51 0.39
CA VAL A 279 -29.26 -17.57 1.34
C VAL A 279 -28.58 -18.92 1.22
N ALA A 280 -27.26 -18.91 1.05
CA ALA A 280 -26.43 -20.11 0.92
C ALA A 280 -25.26 -20.13 1.90
N ASP A 281 -24.62 -21.29 1.99
CA ASP A 281 -23.36 -21.46 2.71
C ASP A 281 -22.25 -20.58 2.13
N PRO A 282 -21.27 -20.16 2.96
CA PRO A 282 -20.12 -19.36 2.54
C PRO A 282 -19.30 -19.94 1.39
N SER A 283 -19.33 -21.27 1.25
CA SER A 283 -18.60 -22.03 0.23
C SER A 283 -19.13 -21.82 -1.19
N MET A 284 -20.39 -21.38 -1.34
CA MET A 284 -20.97 -21.06 -2.63
C MET A 284 -20.61 -19.62 -3.04
N SER A 285 -20.15 -19.41 -4.27
CA SER A 285 -19.92 -18.04 -4.77
C SER A 285 -21.25 -17.31 -4.93
N GLU A 286 -21.27 -16.00 -4.65
CA GLU A 286 -22.45 -15.15 -4.90
C GLU A 286 -22.91 -15.22 -6.35
N LYS A 287 -21.95 -15.28 -7.29
CA LYS A 287 -22.24 -15.40 -8.73
C LYS A 287 -22.96 -16.71 -9.05
N ASP A 288 -22.52 -17.81 -8.47
CA ASP A 288 -23.08 -19.14 -8.71
C ASP A 288 -24.46 -19.26 -8.05
N LEU A 289 -24.63 -18.69 -6.86
CA LEU A 289 -25.93 -18.59 -6.19
C LEU A 289 -26.92 -17.79 -7.04
N ARG A 290 -26.48 -16.62 -7.55
CA ARG A 290 -27.33 -15.78 -8.42
C ARG A 290 -27.71 -16.49 -9.71
N ASP A 291 -26.78 -17.21 -10.35
CA ASP A 291 -27.06 -18.01 -11.55
C ASP A 291 -28.07 -19.13 -11.26
N ALA A 292 -27.89 -19.85 -10.15
CA ALA A 292 -28.82 -20.91 -9.72
C ALA A 292 -30.24 -20.37 -9.48
N LEU A 293 -30.35 -19.25 -8.74
CA LEU A 293 -31.64 -18.60 -8.49
C LEU A 293 -32.30 -18.12 -9.79
N MET A 294 -31.54 -17.50 -10.69
CA MET A 294 -32.07 -16.99 -11.96
C MET A 294 -32.55 -18.12 -12.87
N ARG A 295 -31.77 -19.20 -13.02
CA ARG A 295 -32.17 -20.37 -13.82
C ARG A 295 -33.41 -21.05 -13.25
N ALA A 296 -33.47 -21.23 -11.92
CA ALA A 296 -34.62 -21.81 -11.26
C ALA A 296 -35.87 -20.94 -11.45
N ALA A 297 -35.75 -19.62 -11.32
CA ALA A 297 -36.84 -18.68 -11.51
C ALA A 297 -37.36 -18.65 -12.96
N LEU A 298 -36.47 -18.64 -13.95
CA LEU A 298 -36.86 -18.71 -15.36
C LEU A 298 -37.60 -20.01 -15.69
N ALA A 299 -37.11 -21.15 -15.18
CA ALA A 299 -37.74 -22.44 -15.38
C ALA A 299 -39.10 -22.56 -14.67
N ALA A 300 -39.21 -22.01 -13.45
CA ALA A 300 -40.46 -21.93 -12.70
C ALA A 300 -41.51 -21.08 -13.44
N ARG A 301 -41.09 -19.94 -14.01
CA ARG A 301 -41.96 -19.09 -14.81
C ARG A 301 -42.48 -19.82 -16.04
N SER A 302 -41.61 -20.49 -16.80
CA SER A 302 -42.01 -21.26 -17.99
C SER A 302 -43.03 -22.34 -17.62
N ALA A 303 -42.75 -23.15 -16.59
CA ALA A 303 -43.62 -24.25 -16.19
C ALA A 303 -45.03 -23.80 -15.77
N LEU A 304 -45.15 -22.63 -15.12
CA LEU A 304 -46.42 -22.08 -14.68
C LEU A 304 -47.17 -21.32 -15.78
N MET A 305 -46.48 -20.89 -16.85
CA MET A 305 -47.11 -20.31 -18.04
C MET A 305 -47.65 -21.39 -18.99
N ASP A 306 -46.95 -22.51 -19.12
CA ASP A 306 -47.34 -23.62 -20.01
C ASP A 306 -48.49 -24.47 -19.44
N ASN A 307 -48.72 -24.42 -18.12
CA ASN A 307 -49.78 -25.15 -17.43
C ASN A 307 -50.57 -24.22 -16.49
N PRO A 308 -51.35 -23.26 -17.03
CA PRO A 308 -52.12 -22.35 -16.21
C PRO A 308 -53.17 -23.17 -15.45
N SER A 309 -53.02 -23.28 -14.13
CA SER A 309 -54.04 -23.93 -13.30
C SER A 309 -55.40 -23.31 -13.58
N PRO A 310 -56.49 -24.10 -13.70
CA PRO A 310 -57.79 -23.58 -14.06
C PRO A 310 -58.21 -22.50 -13.05
N GLN A 311 -58.45 -21.29 -13.57
CA GLN A 311 -59.01 -20.20 -12.80
C GLN A 311 -60.35 -20.67 -12.22
N ARG A 312 -60.47 -20.66 -10.90
CA ARG A 312 -61.77 -20.75 -10.20
C ARG A 312 -62.34 -19.36 -10.07
#